data_AF-A0ABD0NY13-F1
#
_entry.id   AF-A0ABD0NY13-F1
#
_cell.length_a   1.000
_cell.length_b   1.000
_cell.length_c   1.000
_cell.angle_alpha   90.00
_cell.angle_beta   90.00
_cell.angle_gamma   90.00
#
_symmetry.space_group_name_H-M   'P 1'
#
loop_
_entity.id
_entity.type
_entity.pdbx_description
1 polymer ?
#
loop_
_entity_poly.entity_id
_entity_poly.type
_entity_poly.pdbx_seq_one_letter_code
_entity_poly.pdbx_strand_id
1 'polypeptide(L)'
;VEGATHKQVVDLIRAGERELVLTEADGLDGGEESAVQPNYDYSDKQAVPISVPTYKHVEQHSEKFVVYNVYMSGRQLCSKRYREFAILHQNLKREFSNYNFPKLPGKWPFSLSEQQLDARRRGLEEYLER
;
A
#
# COMPACT_ATOMS: atom_id res chain seq x y z
N VAL A 1 -30.91 -12.96 -10.58
CA VAL A 1 -29.96 -13.10 -9.45
C VAL A 1 -30.53 -12.26 -8.32
N GLU A 2 -31.37 -12.88 -7.47
CA GLU A 2 -32.00 -12.21 -6.32
C GLU A 2 -30.98 -12.01 -5.20
N GLY A 3 -30.97 -10.80 -4.63
CA GLY A 3 -30.03 -10.39 -3.61
C GLY A 3 -30.33 -11.05 -2.27
N ALA A 4 -29.30 -11.62 -1.64
CA ALA A 4 -29.38 -12.09 -0.27
C ALA A 4 -29.71 -10.91 0.66
N THR A 5 -30.66 -11.11 1.57
CA THR A 5 -31.03 -10.09 2.56
C THR A 5 -29.90 -9.89 3.58
N HIS A 6 -29.72 -8.67 4.09
CA HIS A 6 -28.66 -8.33 5.05
C HIS A 6 -28.60 -9.30 6.24
N LYS A 7 -29.75 -9.78 6.70
CA LYS A 7 -29.85 -10.77 7.77
C LYS A 7 -29.22 -12.12 7.39
N GLN A 8 -29.46 -12.61 6.17
CA GLN A 8 -28.85 -13.85 5.67
C GLN A 8 -27.32 -13.73 5.56
N VAL A 9 -26.80 -12.57 5.20
CA VAL A 9 -25.34 -12.33 5.15
C VAL A 9 -24.74 -12.32 6.56
N VAL A 10 -25.40 -11.68 7.53
CA VAL A 10 -24.95 -11.65 8.93
C VAL A 10 -24.99 -13.05 9.56
N ASP A 11 -26.03 -13.84 9.27
CA ASP A 11 -26.15 -15.21 9.78
C ASP A 11 -25.11 -16.15 9.16
N LEU A 12 -24.72 -15.95 7.89
CA LEU A 12 -23.64 -16.71 7.24
C LEU A 12 -22.26 -16.39 7.84
N ILE A 13 -22.01 -15.12 8.19
CA ILE A 13 -20.75 -14.73 8.86
C ILE A 13 -20.71 -15.28 10.29
N ARG A 14 -21.83 -15.24 11.01
CA ARG A 14 -21.94 -15.77 12.37
C ARG A 14 -21.87 -17.30 12.43
N ALA A 15 -22.37 -18.00 11.40
CA ALA A 15 -22.20 -19.45 11.25
C ALA A 15 -20.77 -19.83 10.78
N GLY A 16 -20.01 -18.85 10.29
CA GLY A 16 -18.66 -18.99 9.77
C GLY A 16 -17.56 -18.67 10.79
N GLU A 17 -17.76 -18.95 12.07
CA GLU A 17 -16.69 -18.95 13.08
C GLU A 17 -15.74 -20.15 12.85
N ARG A 18 -15.09 -20.19 11.68
CA ARG A 18 -13.86 -20.96 11.50
C ARG A 18 -12.72 -20.03 11.85
N GLU A 19 -12.23 -20.19 13.07
CA GLU A 19 -10.91 -19.74 13.45
C GLU A 19 -9.91 -20.27 12.41
N LEU A 20 -9.29 -19.36 11.65
CA LEU A 20 -8.27 -19.74 10.68
C LEU A 20 -7.00 -20.05 11.45
N VAL A 21 -6.89 -21.29 11.93
CA VAL A 21 -5.68 -21.81 12.55
C VAL A 21 -4.67 -22.05 11.43
N LEU A 22 -3.59 -21.29 11.45
CA LEU A 22 -2.43 -21.50 10.59
C LEU A 22 -1.63 -22.66 11.19
N THR A 23 -1.98 -23.90 10.84
CA THR A 23 -1.10 -25.04 11.11
C THR A 23 0.00 -25.05 10.05
N GLU A 24 1.23 -24.73 10.44
CA GLU A 24 2.41 -25.12 9.67
C GLU A 24 2.34 -26.64 9.48
N ALA A 25 2.17 -27.06 8.24
CA ALA A 25 2.07 -28.47 7.87
C ALA A 25 3.46 -29.11 7.99
N ASP A 26 3.79 -29.57 9.19
CA ASP A 26 4.91 -30.46 9.43
C ASP A 26 4.47 -31.93 9.22
N GLY A 27 5.18 -32.62 8.34
CA GLY A 27 5.26 -34.09 8.31
C GLY A 27 4.19 -34.85 7.51
N LEU A 28 4.44 -35.05 6.22
CA LEU A 28 4.12 -36.33 5.58
C LEU A 28 5.39 -36.92 4.96
N ASP A 29 5.64 -38.16 5.36
CA ASP A 29 6.77 -39.03 5.11
C ASP A 29 6.88 -39.51 3.66
N GLY A 30 8.12 -39.65 3.18
CA GLY A 30 8.50 -40.70 2.22
C GLY A 30 8.26 -40.45 0.73
N GLY A 31 9.00 -39.51 0.13
CA GLY A 31 9.13 -39.41 -1.33
C GLY A 31 10.23 -38.43 -1.73
N GLU A 32 11.33 -38.95 -2.26
CA GLU A 32 12.50 -38.21 -2.71
C GLU A 32 12.14 -37.34 -3.94
N GLU A 33 11.55 -36.17 -3.72
CA GLU A 33 11.39 -35.16 -4.76
C GLU A 33 11.73 -33.78 -4.19
N SER A 34 12.89 -33.29 -4.64
CA SER A 34 13.48 -31.98 -4.41
C SER A 34 12.58 -30.99 -3.70
N ALA A 35 12.97 -30.59 -2.49
CA ALA A 35 12.47 -29.42 -1.81
C ALA A 35 12.68 -28.19 -2.71
N VAL A 36 11.71 -27.92 -3.59
CA VAL A 36 11.60 -26.68 -4.32
C VAL A 36 11.21 -25.65 -3.27
N GLN A 37 12.21 -25.08 -2.61
CA GLN A 37 12.04 -23.76 -2.02
C GLN A 37 11.38 -22.91 -3.11
N PRO A 38 10.26 -22.21 -2.84
CA PRO A 38 9.71 -21.30 -3.82
C PRO A 38 10.77 -20.24 -4.06
N ASN A 39 11.56 -20.44 -5.11
CA ASN A 39 12.51 -19.48 -5.62
C ASN A 39 11.65 -18.41 -6.25
N TYR A 40 11.15 -17.50 -5.42
CA TYR A 40 10.45 -16.31 -5.86
C TYR A 40 11.47 -15.52 -6.66
N ASP A 41 11.37 -15.64 -7.97
CA ASP A 41 12.20 -14.90 -8.90
C ASP A 41 11.74 -13.43 -8.87
N TYR A 42 12.33 -12.66 -7.95
CA TYR A 42 12.17 -11.21 -7.91
C TYR A 42 12.80 -10.51 -9.14
N SER A 43 13.28 -11.28 -10.14
CA SER A 43 13.61 -10.74 -11.46
C SER A 43 12.37 -10.34 -12.26
N ASP A 44 11.17 -10.73 -11.84
CA ASP A 44 9.93 -10.26 -12.46
C ASP A 44 9.79 -8.74 -12.27
N LYS A 45 10.12 -7.99 -13.32
CA LYS A 45 10.08 -6.51 -13.35
C LYS A 45 8.66 -5.97 -13.46
N GLN A 46 7.66 -6.69 -12.93
CA GLN A 46 6.30 -6.19 -12.94
C GLN A 46 6.18 -5.10 -11.88
N ALA A 47 5.96 -3.86 -12.34
CA ALA A 47 5.69 -2.76 -11.45
C ALA A 47 4.52 -3.14 -10.53
N VAL A 48 4.71 -2.94 -9.23
CA VAL A 48 3.64 -3.16 -8.25
C VAL A 48 2.45 -2.29 -8.67
N PRO A 49 1.20 -2.80 -8.68
CA PRO A 49 0.02 -2.05 -9.12
C PRO A 49 -0.41 -1.00 -8.06
N ILE A 50 0.52 -0.13 -7.68
CA ILE A 50 0.38 0.96 -6.74
C ILE A 50 0.01 2.24 -7.49
N SER A 51 -0.89 3.06 -6.93
CA SER A 51 -1.27 4.34 -7.50
C SER A 51 -1.62 5.34 -6.40
N VAL A 52 -1.55 6.63 -6.73
CA VAL A 52 -2.00 7.76 -5.92
C VAL A 52 -3.02 8.55 -6.74
N PRO A 53 -4.24 8.01 -6.97
CA PRO A 53 -5.18 8.57 -7.93
C PRO A 53 -5.77 9.92 -7.51
N THR A 54 -5.77 10.24 -6.21
CA THR A 54 -6.43 11.44 -5.68
C THR A 54 -5.66 12.09 -4.53
N TYR A 55 -5.87 13.40 -4.37
CA TYR A 55 -5.58 14.14 -3.14
C TYR A 55 -6.86 14.80 -2.63
N LYS A 56 -6.92 15.12 -1.33
CA LYS A 56 -8.07 15.79 -0.70
C LYS A 56 -7.61 16.81 0.32
N HIS A 57 -8.37 17.90 0.42
CA HIS A 57 -8.29 18.82 1.54
C HIS A 57 -9.03 18.21 2.74
N VAL A 58 -8.37 18.16 3.89
CA VAL A 58 -8.91 17.67 5.14
C VAL A 58 -8.70 18.71 6.23
N GLU A 59 -9.63 18.75 7.17
CA GLU A 59 -9.53 19.56 8.39
C GLU A 59 -9.56 18.61 9.58
N GLN A 60 -8.46 18.59 10.33
CA GLN A 60 -8.32 17.74 11.51
C GLN A 60 -7.66 18.54 12.62
N HIS A 61 -8.19 18.49 13.84
CA HIS A 61 -7.68 19.24 14.98
C HIS A 61 -7.48 20.74 14.70
N SER A 62 -8.40 21.35 13.93
CA SER A 62 -8.34 22.74 13.48
C SER A 62 -7.16 23.09 12.55
N GLU A 63 -6.42 22.09 12.05
CA GLU A 63 -5.41 22.24 10.99
C GLU A 63 -6.04 21.80 9.65
N LYS A 64 -5.93 22.68 8.63
CA LYS A 64 -6.28 22.35 7.26
C LYS A 64 -5.04 21.90 6.50
N PHE A 65 -5.08 20.72 5.90
CA PHE A 65 -3.96 20.17 5.13
C PHE A 65 -4.45 19.27 3.99
N VAL A 66 -3.51 18.89 3.13
CA VAL A 66 -3.76 17.99 2.00
C VAL A 66 -3.20 16.60 2.30
N VAL A 67 -4.02 15.59 2.00
CA VAL A 67 -3.65 14.17 2.05
C VAL A 67 -3.67 13.57 0.65
N TYR A 68 -2.79 12.60 0.43
CA TYR A 68 -2.67 11.82 -0.80
C TYR A 68 -3.15 10.40 -0.51
N ASN A 69 -4.10 9.91 -1.30
CA ASN A 69 -4.67 8.59 -1.09
C ASN A 69 -3.92 7.57 -1.93
N VAL A 70 -3.29 6.60 -1.28
CA VAL A 70 -2.51 5.54 -1.93
C VAL A 70 -3.37 4.29 -2.06
N TYR A 71 -3.37 3.71 -3.25
CA TYR A 71 -4.12 2.54 -3.62
C TYR A 71 -3.19 1.45 -4.15
N MET A 72 -3.58 0.19 -3.94
CA MET A 72 -2.96 -0.95 -4.60
C MET A 72 -4.07 -1.86 -5.14
N SER A 73 -4.05 -2.15 -6.44
CA SER A 73 -5.08 -2.97 -7.10
C SER A 73 -6.51 -2.52 -6.79
N GLY A 74 -6.73 -1.19 -6.78
CA GLY A 74 -8.04 -0.59 -6.50
C GLY A 74 -8.46 -0.54 -5.03
N ARG A 75 -7.64 -1.04 -4.09
CA ARG A 75 -7.90 -0.96 -2.65
C ARG A 75 -7.08 0.17 -2.02
N GLN A 76 -7.71 1.05 -1.24
CA GLN A 76 -7.00 2.10 -0.54
C GLN A 76 -6.15 1.51 0.60
N LEU A 77 -4.85 1.79 0.59
CA LEU A 77 -3.91 1.36 1.63
C LEU A 77 -3.80 2.40 2.73
N CYS A 78 -3.67 3.67 2.36
CA CYS A 78 -3.52 4.76 3.32
C CYS A 78 -3.94 6.12 2.73
N SER A 79 -4.09 7.10 3.62
CA SER A 79 -4.25 8.52 3.29
C SER A 79 -3.28 9.32 4.16
N LYS A 80 -2.32 9.98 3.52
CA LYS A 80 -1.14 10.52 4.21
C LYS A 80 -0.79 11.93 3.74
N ARG A 81 -0.34 12.79 4.66
CA ARG A 81 0.17 14.13 4.30
C ARG A 81 1.58 14.01 3.74
N TYR A 82 1.98 14.94 2.88
CA TYR A 82 3.30 14.93 2.23
C TYR A 82 4.48 14.73 3.22
N ARG A 83 4.40 15.30 4.43
CA ARG A 83 5.46 15.15 5.45
C ARG A 83 5.71 13.69 5.85
N GLU A 84 4.69 12.85 5.84
CA GLU A 84 4.82 11.43 6.17
C GLU A 84 5.62 10.67 5.11
N PHE A 85 5.43 11.00 3.83
CA PHE A 85 6.27 10.48 2.74
C PHE A 85 7.72 10.95 2.84
N ALA A 86 7.94 12.20 3.25
CA ALA A 86 9.28 12.72 3.48
C ALA A 86 9.99 11.99 4.63
N ILE A 87 9.29 11.67 5.71
CA ILE A 87 9.81 10.87 6.82
C ILE A 87 10.12 9.44 6.34
N LEU A 88 9.20 8.82 5.61
CA LEU A 88 9.39 7.49 5.02
C LEU A 88 10.64 7.44 4.14
N HIS A 89 10.83 8.39 3.23
CA HIS A 89 12.01 8.47 2.37
C HIS A 89 13.33 8.54 3.18
N GLN A 90 13.37 9.33 4.26
CA GLN A 90 14.56 9.40 5.10
C GLN A 90 14.82 8.09 5.85
N ASN A 91 13.77 7.43 6.33
CA ASN A 91 13.90 6.11 6.97
C ASN A 91 14.40 5.07 5.98
N LEU A 92 13.82 5.01 4.77
CA LEU A 92 14.26 4.11 3.71
C LEU A 92 15.73 4.33 3.33
N LYS A 93 16.16 5.58 3.17
CA LYS A 93 17.57 5.90 2.90
C LYS A 93 18.52 5.48 4.03
N ARG A 94 18.06 5.47 5.28
CA ARG A 94 18.85 5.03 6.43
C ARG A 94 18.98 3.51 6.46
N GLU A 95 17.87 2.80 6.30
CA GLU A 95 17.83 1.34 6.33
C GLU A 95 18.52 0.71 5.10
N PHE A 96 18.35 1.31 3.92
CA PHE A 96 18.88 0.82 2.66
C PHE A 96 19.94 1.79 2.10
N SER A 97 20.99 2.04 2.86
CA SER A 97 22.05 3.03 2.55
C SER A 97 22.78 2.77 1.22
N ASN A 98 22.81 1.52 0.76
CA ASN A 98 23.46 1.12 -0.50
C ASN A 98 22.53 1.23 -1.72
N TYR A 99 21.24 1.54 -1.53
CA TYR A 99 20.27 1.69 -2.62
C TYR A 99 20.13 3.16 -3.06
N ASN A 100 20.16 3.38 -4.37
CA ASN A 100 19.99 4.72 -4.96
C ASN A 100 18.50 5.04 -5.15
N PHE A 101 17.88 5.58 -4.10
CA PHE A 101 16.48 5.98 -4.15
C PHE A 101 16.21 7.09 -5.18
N PRO A 102 15.06 7.04 -5.89
CA PRO A 102 14.61 8.17 -6.70
C PRO A 102 14.41 9.42 -5.84
N LYS A 103 14.42 10.58 -6.49
CA LYS A 103 14.19 11.85 -5.81
C LYS A 103 12.72 11.96 -5.40
N LEU A 104 12.45 12.16 -4.13
CA LEU A 104 11.12 12.50 -3.65
C LEU A 104 10.72 13.91 -4.15
N PRO A 105 9.46 14.16 -4.55
CA PRO A 105 9.00 15.50 -4.92
C PRO A 105 9.36 16.52 -3.84
N GLY A 106 9.88 17.68 -4.22
CA GLY A 106 10.42 18.66 -3.26
C GLY A 106 9.38 19.31 -2.33
N LYS A 107 9.87 19.78 -1.18
CA LYS A 107 9.14 20.73 -0.34
C LYS A 107 9.11 22.09 -1.04
N TRP A 108 7.97 22.76 -0.96
CA TRP A 108 7.80 24.13 -1.43
C TRP A 108 7.64 25.03 -0.20
N PRO A 109 8.32 26.19 -0.13
CA PRO A 109 8.25 27.09 1.02
C PRO A 109 6.94 27.89 1.12
N PHE A 110 6.13 27.89 0.05
CA PHE A 110 4.84 28.57 0.00
C PHE A 110 3.68 27.58 -0.07
N SER A 111 2.46 28.07 0.13
CA SER A 111 1.25 27.28 -0.16
C SER A 111 1.28 26.82 -1.61
N LEU A 112 0.87 25.58 -1.85
CA LEU A 112 0.80 25.03 -3.19
C LEU A 112 -0.52 25.40 -3.85
N SER A 113 -0.48 25.73 -5.14
CA SER A 113 -1.68 25.77 -5.98
C SER A 113 -2.20 24.36 -6.26
N GLU A 114 -3.46 24.23 -6.70
CA GLU A 114 -4.05 22.94 -7.12
C GLU A 114 -3.20 22.22 -8.17
N GLN A 115 -2.63 22.96 -9.13
CA GLN A 115 -1.74 22.41 -10.15
C GLN A 115 -0.45 21.83 -9.53
N GLN A 116 0.11 22.51 -8.52
CA GLN A 116 1.30 22.03 -7.82
C GLN A 116 0.96 20.84 -6.90
N LEU A 117 -0.24 20.80 -6.30
CA LEU A 117 -0.71 19.66 -5.51
C LEU A 117 -0.85 18.41 -6.39
N ASP A 118 -1.41 18.55 -7.59
CA ASP A 118 -1.54 17.46 -8.55
C ASP A 118 -0.18 17.03 -9.15
N ALA A 119 0.73 17.97 -9.43
CA ALA A 119 2.10 17.62 -9.81
C ALA A 119 2.83 16.84 -8.70
N ARG A 120 2.63 17.22 -7.43
CA ARG A 120 3.14 16.47 -6.29
C ARG A 120 2.49 15.10 -6.16
N ARG A 121 1.17 14.97 -6.41
CA ARG A 121 0.46 13.68 -6.43
C ARG A 121 1.10 12.72 -7.43
N ARG A 122 1.28 13.14 -8.69
CA ARG A 122 1.96 12.35 -9.73
C ARG A 122 3.38 11.96 -9.33
N GLY A 123 4.16 12.91 -8.82
CA GLY A 123 5.53 12.61 -8.40
C GLY A 123 5.62 11.65 -7.20
N LEU A 124 4.60 11.60 -6.34
CA LEU A 124 4.51 10.60 -5.27
C LEU A 124 4.15 9.22 -5.82
N GLU A 125 3.28 9.15 -6.83
CA GLU A 125 2.96 7.91 -7.55
C GLU A 125 4.21 7.34 -8.23
N GLU A 126 4.90 8.11 -9.06
CA GLU A 126 6.15 7.71 -9.73
C GLU A 126 7.26 7.30 -8.74
N TYR A 127 7.29 7.93 -7.56
CA TYR A 127 8.26 7.58 -6.50
C TYR A 127 7.93 6.22 -5.86
N LEU A 128 6.66 5.89 -5.69
CA LEU A 128 6.22 4.62 -5.08
C LEU A 128 6.27 3.44 -6.04
N GLU A 129 6.19 3.69 -7.35
CA GLU A 129 6.34 2.68 -8.40
C GLU A 129 7.78 2.16 -8.57
N ARG A 130 8.78 2.82 -7.97
CA ARG A 130 10.22 2.55 -8.15
C ARG A 130 10.88 2.09 -6.86
#